data_AF-A0A3P6QPH6-F1
#
_entry.id   AF-A0A3P6QPH6-F1
#
_cell.length_a   1.000
_cell.length_b   1.000
_cell.length_c   1.000
_cell.angle_alpha   90.00
_cell.angle_beta   90.00
_cell.angle_gamma   90.00
#
_symmetry.space_group_name_H-M   'P 1'
#
loop_
_entity.id
_entity.type
_entity.pdbx_description
1 polymer ?
#
loop_
_entity_poly.entity_id
_entity_poly.type
_entity_poly.pdbx_seq_one_letter_code
_entity_poly.pdbx_strand_id
1 'polypeptide(L)'
;MGSFDPHMLFFAIPELIPYITGLPELMDGIASCAGAEYINGSYEFDCKDAESIPDLVITYGQIPLHIAPKRLIKKVTDFCIWAFLPDS
;
A
#
# COMPACT_ATOMS: atom_id res chain seq x y z
N MET A 1 -32.30 -27.28 16.95
CA MET A 1 -31.32 -26.38 17.60
C MET A 1 -29.95 -26.97 17.34
N GLY A 2 -29.19 -26.39 16.40
CA GLY A 2 -27.86 -26.85 16.04
C GLY A 2 -26.82 -26.31 17.02
N SER A 3 -25.97 -27.18 17.53
CA SER A 3 -24.85 -26.86 18.41
C SER A 3 -23.82 -26.00 17.65
N PHE A 4 -23.46 -24.85 18.20
CA PHE A 4 -22.37 -24.01 17.70
C PHE A 4 -21.05 -24.56 18.26
N ASP A 5 -20.15 -25.01 17.38
CA ASP A 5 -18.83 -25.50 17.74
C ASP A 5 -17.82 -24.34 17.63
N PRO A 6 -17.15 -23.91 18.72
CA PRO A 6 -16.26 -22.74 18.75
C PRO A 6 -14.88 -23.00 18.11
N HIS A 7 -14.63 -24.17 17.53
CA HIS A 7 -13.35 -24.50 16.89
C HIS A 7 -13.21 -24.05 15.42
N MET A 8 -14.15 -23.27 14.88
CA MET A 8 -13.93 -22.59 13.59
C MET A 8 -12.89 -21.49 13.76
N LEU A 9 -11.63 -21.86 13.51
CA LEU A 9 -10.53 -20.94 13.20
C LEU A 9 -10.96 -20.08 12.01
N PHE A 10 -11.45 -18.87 12.29
CA PHE A 10 -11.56 -17.84 11.26
C PHE A 10 -10.13 -17.49 10.85
N PHE A 11 -9.65 -18.07 9.76
CA PHE A 11 -8.54 -17.51 9.02
C PHE A 11 -9.06 -16.22 8.40
N ALA A 12 -8.83 -15.10 9.08
CA ALA A 12 -8.83 -13.81 8.40
C ALA A 12 -7.73 -13.92 7.34
N ILE A 13 -8.11 -14.19 6.09
CA ILE A 13 -7.20 -14.01 4.98
C ILE A 13 -6.90 -12.51 5.01
N PRO A 14 -5.66 -12.07 5.34
CA PRO A 14 -5.35 -10.66 5.24
C PRO A 14 -5.71 -10.26 3.82
N GLU A 15 -6.59 -9.29 3.64
CA GLU A 15 -6.94 -8.79 2.32
C GLU A 15 -5.63 -8.58 1.56
N LEU A 16 -5.40 -9.38 0.52
CA LEU A 16 -4.20 -9.25 -0.31
C LEU A 16 -4.28 -7.86 -0.92
N ILE A 17 -3.51 -6.93 -0.38
CA ILE A 17 -3.34 -5.61 -0.97
C ILE A 17 -2.48 -5.86 -2.21
N PRO A 18 -2.99 -5.67 -3.43
CA PRO A 18 -2.15 -5.79 -4.60
C PRO A 18 -1.14 -4.64 -4.57
N TYR A 19 0.13 -4.97 -4.41
CA TYR A 19 1.22 -4.00 -4.40
C TYR A 19 1.86 -3.89 -5.78
N ILE A 20 2.33 -2.69 -6.11
CA ILE A 20 3.31 -2.47 -7.17
C ILE A 20 4.68 -2.80 -6.58
N THR A 21 5.39 -3.77 -7.15
CA THR A 21 6.72 -4.14 -6.69
C THR A 21 7.81 -3.69 -7.64
N GLY A 22 9.02 -3.52 -7.12
CA GLY A 22 10.20 -3.25 -7.93
C GLY A 22 11.46 -3.11 -7.08
N LEU A 23 12.54 -2.60 -7.68
CA LEU A 23 13.84 -2.50 -7.02
C LEU A 23 13.75 -1.78 -5.67
N PRO A 24 14.35 -2.31 -4.58
CA PRO A 24 14.22 -1.74 -3.25
C PRO A 24 14.54 -0.24 -3.18
N GLU A 25 15.67 0.17 -3.77
CA GLU A 25 16.10 1.58 -3.79
C GLU A 25 15.08 2.50 -4.47
N LEU A 26 14.38 2.01 -5.50
CA LEU A 26 13.36 2.78 -6.20
C LEU A 26 12.07 2.87 -5.36
N MET A 27 11.66 1.76 -4.75
CA MET A 27 10.46 1.71 -3.91
C MET A 27 10.62 2.57 -2.66
N ASP A 28 11.78 2.51 -2.01
CA ASP A 28 12.13 3.37 -0.88
C ASP A 28 12.16 4.85 -1.28
N GLY A 29 12.72 5.16 -2.45
CA GLY A 29 12.75 6.52 -2.98
C GLY A 29 11.34 7.08 -3.21
N ILE A 30 10.44 6.30 -3.83
CA ILE A 30 9.05 6.69 -4.07
C ILE A 30 8.30 6.86 -2.73
N ALA A 31 8.45 5.91 -1.81
CA ALA A 31 7.80 5.95 -0.51
C ALA A 31 8.25 7.15 0.32
N SER A 32 9.55 7.49 0.30
CA SER A 32 10.08 8.65 1.02
C SER A 32 9.49 9.98 0.51
N CYS A 33 9.19 10.08 -0.80
CA CYS A 33 8.55 11.26 -1.38
C CYS A 33 7.10 11.43 -0.89
N ALA A 34 6.44 10.34 -0.51
CA ALA A 34 5.13 10.32 0.12
C ALA A 34 5.17 10.53 1.64
N GLY A 35 6.37 10.67 2.24
CA GLY A 35 6.55 10.72 3.69
C GLY A 35 6.32 9.38 4.38
N ALA A 36 6.38 8.27 3.63
CA ALA A 36 6.11 6.94 4.17
C ALA A 36 7.39 6.24 4.65
N GLU A 37 7.25 5.52 5.76
CA GLU A 37 8.31 4.73 6.39
C GLU A 37 8.01 3.24 6.26
N TYR A 38 9.05 2.41 6.08
CA TYR A 38 8.87 0.96 5.99
C TYR A 38 8.74 0.35 7.39
N ILE A 39 7.53 -0.07 7.75
CA ILE A 39 7.17 -0.60 9.05
C ILE A 39 6.47 -1.95 8.85
N ASN A 40 6.95 -2.98 9.55
CA ASN A 40 6.31 -4.31 9.60
C ASN A 40 5.90 -4.94 8.25
N GLY A 41 6.67 -4.66 7.18
CA GLY A 41 6.40 -5.22 5.86
C GLY A 41 5.52 -4.35 4.96
N SER A 42 5.31 -3.08 5.29
CA SER A 42 4.60 -2.12 4.43
C SER A 42 5.14 -0.71 4.58
N TYR A 43 4.91 0.16 3.60
CA TYR A 43 5.19 1.60 3.75
C TYR A 43 3.98 2.30 4.37
N GLU A 44 4.16 2.88 5.55
CA GLU A 44 3.12 3.50 6.36
C GLU A 44 3.35 5.00 6.50
N PHE A 45 2.28 5.79 6.51
CA PHE A 45 2.32 7.25 6.68
C PHE A 45 1.02 7.79 7.33
N ASP A 46 1.03 9.05 7.79
CA ASP A 46 -0.19 9.70 8.32
C ASP A 46 -1.16 9.98 7.16
N CYS A 47 -2.38 9.46 7.27
CA CYS A 47 -3.42 9.66 6.26
C CYS A 47 -3.75 11.14 5.99
N LYS A 48 -3.41 12.08 6.89
CA LYS A 48 -3.59 13.52 6.65
C LYS A 48 -2.70 14.02 5.51
N ASP A 49 -1.57 13.37 5.27
CA ASP A 49 -0.62 13.78 4.25
C ASP A 49 -1.03 13.26 2.86
N ALA A 50 -2.02 12.35 2.78
CA ALA A 50 -2.47 11.71 1.55
C ALA A 50 -2.84 12.68 0.42
N GLU A 51 -3.43 13.83 0.75
CA GLU A 51 -3.84 14.84 -0.24
C GLU A 51 -2.67 15.68 -0.78
N SER A 52 -1.54 15.69 -0.07
CA SER A 52 -0.33 16.44 -0.48
C SER A 52 0.58 15.64 -1.43
N ILE A 53 0.31 14.35 -1.60
CA ILE A 53 1.15 13.47 -2.39
C ILE A 53 0.85 13.70 -3.88
N PRO A 54 1.87 13.87 -4.74
CA PRO A 54 1.64 14.05 -6.17
C PRO A 54 1.23 12.75 -6.87
N ASP A 55 0.64 12.88 -8.06
CA ASP A 55 0.37 11.75 -8.95
C ASP A 55 1.66 10.99 -9.28
N LEU A 56 1.59 9.66 -9.21
CA LEU A 56 2.65 8.81 -9.74
C LEU A 56 2.57 8.83 -11.26
N VAL A 57 3.71 9.11 -11.92
CA VAL A 57 3.82 9.05 -13.37
C VAL A 57 4.68 7.85 -13.76
N ILE A 58 4.06 6.87 -14.42
CA ILE A 58 4.77 5.74 -15.02
C ILE A 58 4.85 5.97 -16.52
N THR A 59 6.07 6.10 -17.05
CA THR A 59 6.28 6.23 -18.49
C THR A 59 6.52 4.86 -19.10
N TYR A 60 5.62 4.42 -19.98
CA TYR A 60 5.79 3.20 -20.78
C TYR A 60 5.88 3.59 -22.27
N GLY A 61 7.06 3.43 -22.86
CA GLY A 61 7.35 3.95 -24.20
C GLY A 61 7.32 5.48 -24.21
N GLN A 62 6.37 6.08 -24.95
CA GLN A 62 6.18 7.54 -25.06
C GLN A 62 4.90 8.04 -24.37
N ILE A 63 4.16 7.16 -23.67
CA ILE A 63 2.89 7.51 -23.06
C ILE A 63 3.07 7.62 -21.54
N PRO A 64 2.86 8.80 -20.94
CA PRO A 64 2.82 8.95 -19.49
C PRO A 64 1.48 8.44 -18.95
N LEU A 65 1.53 7.46 -18.05
CA LEU A 65 0.38 7.02 -17.27
C LEU A 65 0.40 7.73 -15.91
N HIS A 66 -0.62 8.55 -15.68
CA HIS A 66 -0.81 9.25 -14.41
C HIS A 66 -1.71 8.42 -13.48
N ILE A 67 -1.23 8.15 -12.27
CA ILE A 67 -1.96 7.41 -11.25
C ILE A 67 -2.11 8.30 -10.02
N ALA A 68 -3.35 8.70 -9.76
CA ALA A 68 -3.68 9.53 -8.61
C ALA A 68 -3.38 8.81 -7.27
N PRO A 69 -2.86 9.51 -6.24
CA PRO A 69 -2.49 8.93 -4.95
C PRO A 69 -3.60 8.11 -4.30
N LYS A 70 -4.85 8.57 -4.39
CA LYS A 70 -6.02 7.85 -3.85
C LYS A 70 -6.20 6.41 -4.38
N ARG A 71 -5.56 6.05 -5.50
CA ARG A 71 -5.55 4.69 -6.06
C ARG A 71 -4.40 3.83 -5.53
N LEU A 72 -3.43 4.45 -4.87
CA LEU A 72 -2.19 3.86 -4.35
C LEU A 72 -2.16 3.89 -2.81
N ILE A 73 -3.24 4.32 -2.16
CA ILE A 73 -3.32 4.46 -0.72
C ILE A 73 -4.44 3.57 -0.20
N LYS A 74 -4.12 2.71 0.75
CA LYS A 74 -5.11 2.02 1.58
C LYS A 74 -5.15 2.65 2.95
N LYS A 75 -6.30 3.17 3.34
CA LYS A 75 -6.53 3.66 4.70
C LYS A 75 -6.77 2.48 5.65
N VAL A 76 -5.96 2.40 6.69
CA VAL A 76 -6.15 1.56 7.88
C VAL A 76 -6.58 2.47 9.03
N THR A 77 -7.09 1.92 10.13
CA THR A 77 -7.72 2.68 11.23
C THR A 77 -6.92 3.91 11.67
N ASP A 78 -5.61 3.75 11.87
CA ASP A 78 -4.74 4.78 12.45
C ASP A 78 -3.67 5.33 11.50
N PHE A 79 -3.47 4.70 10.34
CA PHE A 79 -2.43 5.05 9.37
C PHE A 79 -2.83 4.65 7.96
N CYS A 80 -2.10 5.16 6.98
CA CYS A 80 -2.28 4.82 5.58
C CYS A 80 -1.12 3.96 5.09
N ILE A 81 -1.45 2.94 4.30
CA ILE A 81 -0.49 2.05 3.66
C ILE A 81 -0.35 2.49 2.20
N TRP A 82 0.89 2.65 1.76
CA TRP A 82 1.23 2.88 0.37
C TRP A 82 1.23 1.54 -0.41
N ALA A 83 0.68 1.51 -1.62
CA ALA A 83 0.51 0.30 -2.43
C ALA A 83 1.80 -0.10 -3.17
N PHE A 84 2.97 0.04 -2.53
CA PHE A 84 4.26 -0.36 -3.08
C PHE A 84 5.01 -1.27 -2.11
N LEU A 85 5.84 -2.16 -2.63
CA LEU A 85 6.76 -2.97 -1.84
C LEU A 85 8.08 -3.20 -2.58
N PRO A 86 9.21 -3.29 -1.86
CA PRO A 86 10.46 -3.72 -2.45
C PRO A 86 10.34 -5.19 -2.91
N ASP A 87 10.80 -5.48 -4.12
CA ASP A 87 10.94 -6.85 -4.63
C ASP A 87 12.24 -7.44 -4.06
N SER A 88 12.12 -8.61 -3.42
CA SER A 88 13.19 -9.28 -2.66
C SER A 88 14.13 -10.09 -3.54
#